data_AF-A0A534JLW5-F1
#
_entry.id   AF-A0A534JLW5-F1
#
_cell.length_a   1.000
_cell.length_b   1.000
_cell.length_c   1.000
_cell.angle_alpha   90.00
_cell.angle_beta   90.00
_cell.angle_gamma   90.00
#
_symmetry.space_group_name_H-M   'P 1'
#
loop_
_entity.id
_entity.type
_entity.pdbx_description
1 polymer ?
#
loop_
_entity_poly.entity_id
_entity_poly.type
_entity_poly.pdbx_seq_one_letter_code
_entity_poly.pdbx_strand_id
1 'polypeptide(L)'
;MGARDDPAFQQAYWRAFDKTFGDQNAHMVKSMLLSKVKKADTGDAEIDRVCLGLRMTMGWLAEAIERTALQEAGYENAEGEPPKKKIAT
;
A
#
# COMPACT_ATOMS: atom_id res chain seq x y z
N MET A 1 9.36 0.04 -12.47
CA MET A 1 9.01 -1.07 -11.55
C MET A 1 8.83 -0.45 -10.20
N GLY A 2 7.59 -0.43 -9.70
CA GLY A 2 7.23 0.31 -8.49
C GLY A 2 7.46 -0.53 -7.24
N ALA A 3 7.37 0.08 -6.05
CA ALA A 3 7.48 -0.64 -4.78
C ALA A 3 6.52 -1.84 -4.66
N ARG A 4 5.40 -1.84 -5.41
CA ARG A 4 4.40 -2.93 -5.40
C ARG A 4 4.87 -4.25 -6.00
N ASP A 5 5.88 -4.22 -6.87
CA ASP A 5 6.49 -5.43 -7.43
C ASP A 5 7.55 -6.04 -6.48
N ASP A 6 7.93 -5.31 -5.43
CA ASP A 6 8.96 -5.74 -4.50
C ASP A 6 8.39 -6.69 -3.42
N PRO A 7 8.97 -7.89 -3.23
CA PRO A 7 8.45 -8.87 -2.30
C PRO A 7 8.51 -8.42 -0.83
N ALA A 8 9.47 -7.56 -0.44
CA ALA A 8 9.54 -7.02 0.92
C ALA A 8 8.40 -6.02 1.16
N PHE A 9 8.10 -5.15 0.19
CA PHE A 9 6.93 -4.28 0.25
C PHE A 9 5.64 -5.09 0.30
N GLN A 10 5.47 -6.12 -0.54
CA GLN A 10 4.26 -6.93 -0.55
C GLN A 10 4.02 -7.62 0.80
N GLN A 11 5.07 -8.15 1.41
CA GLN A 11 4.98 -8.74 2.74
C GLN A 11 4.62 -7.70 3.80
N ALA A 12 5.26 -6.52 3.78
CA ALA A 12 4.95 -5.43 4.70
C ALA A 12 3.50 -4.93 4.53
N TYR A 13 3.02 -4.83 3.30
CA TYR A 13 1.65 -4.43 2.98
C TYR A 13 0.63 -5.39 3.61
N TRP A 14 0.80 -6.70 3.45
CA TRP A 14 -0.11 -7.66 4.05
C TRP A 14 -0.06 -7.64 5.57
N ARG A 15 1.12 -7.50 6.19
CA ARG A 15 1.22 -7.32 7.65
C ARG A 15 0.49 -6.07 8.14
N ALA A 16 0.66 -4.94 7.46
CA ALA A 16 -0.02 -3.69 7.80
C ALA A 16 -1.54 -3.81 7.61
N PHE A 17 -1.97 -4.53 6.57
CA PHE A 17 -3.38 -4.82 6.30
C PHE A 17 -3.99 -5.70 7.40
N ASP A 18 -3.36 -6.84 7.74
CA ASP A 18 -3.81 -7.73 8.81
C ASP A 18 -3.83 -7.02 10.17
N LYS A 19 -2.83 -6.20 10.49
CA LYS A 19 -2.81 -5.39 11.70
C LYS A 19 -3.96 -4.38 11.77
N THR A 20 -4.34 -3.81 10.62
CA THR A 20 -5.39 -2.79 10.53
C THR A 20 -6.78 -3.36 10.75
N PHE A 21 -7.07 -4.51 10.15
CA PHE A 21 -8.40 -5.13 10.22
C PHE A 21 -8.51 -6.22 11.29
N GLY A 22 -7.38 -6.71 11.80
CA GLY A 22 -7.28 -7.89 12.65
C GLY A 22 -7.47 -9.18 11.87
N ASP A 23 -6.86 -10.27 12.32
CA ASP A 23 -6.85 -11.58 11.63
C ASP A 23 -8.26 -12.08 11.28
N GLN A 24 -9.26 -11.81 12.12
CA GLN A 24 -10.64 -12.23 11.89
C GLN A 24 -11.32 -11.50 10.73
N ASN A 25 -11.09 -10.19 10.59
CA ASN A 25 -11.79 -9.39 9.58
C ASN A 25 -10.98 -9.19 8.30
N ALA A 26 -9.65 -9.30 8.37
CA ALA A 26 -8.77 -9.09 7.22
C ALA A 26 -9.13 -9.99 6.04
N HIS A 27 -9.38 -11.28 6.29
CA HIS A 27 -9.83 -12.22 5.25
C HIS A 27 -11.14 -11.81 4.57
N MET A 28 -12.13 -11.35 5.35
CA MET A 28 -13.42 -10.91 4.82
C MET A 28 -13.27 -9.63 4.00
N VAL A 29 -12.56 -8.64 4.54
CA VAL A 29 -12.33 -7.35 3.87
C VAL A 29 -11.57 -7.57 2.56
N LYS A 30 -10.50 -8.38 2.59
CA LYS A 30 -9.74 -8.77 1.40
C LYS A 30 -10.65 -9.41 0.34
N SER A 31 -11.45 -10.41 0.73
CA SER A 31 -12.38 -11.10 -0.18
C SER A 31 -13.42 -10.15 -0.77
N MET A 32 -13.97 -9.24 0.05
CA MET A 32 -14.91 -8.22 -0.40
C MET A 32 -14.28 -7.29 -1.44
N LEU A 33 -13.04 -6.82 -1.20
CA LEU A 33 -12.34 -5.91 -2.10
C LEU A 33 -11.99 -6.60 -3.43
N LEU A 34 -11.54 -7.86 -3.37
CA LEU A 34 -11.27 -8.67 -4.56
C LEU A 34 -12.53 -9.00 -5.38
N SER A 35 -13.69 -9.12 -4.73
CA SER A 35 -14.97 -9.29 -5.43
C SER A 35 -15.42 -8.01 -6.14
N LYS A 36 -15.14 -6.84 -5.55
CA LYS A 36 -15.47 -5.54 -6.14
C LYS A 36 -14.55 -5.16 -7.31
N VAL A 37 -13.26 -5.51 -7.22
CA VAL A 37 -12.25 -5.13 -8.21
C VAL A 37 -11.86 -6.34 -9.05
N LYS A 38 -12.29 -6.35 -10.31
CA LYS A 38 -11.95 -7.42 -11.24
C LYS A 38 -10.52 -7.27 -11.76
N LYS A 39 -9.93 -8.42 -12.10
CA LYS A 39 -8.58 -8.56 -12.70
C LYS A 39 -8.31 -7.68 -13.90
N ALA A 40 -9.31 -7.50 -14.77
CA ALA A 40 -9.14 -6.76 -16.00
C ALA A 40 -8.81 -5.27 -15.78
N ASP A 41 -9.29 -4.67 -14.67
CA ASP A 41 -9.17 -3.23 -14.41
C ASP A 41 -7.87 -2.80 -13.71
N THR A 42 -7.11 -3.74 -13.14
CA THR A 42 -6.00 -3.45 -12.19
C THR A 42 -4.73 -4.26 -12.40
N GLY A 43 -4.74 -5.20 -13.34
CA GLY A 43 -3.62 -6.12 -13.56
C GLY A 43 -3.73 -7.42 -12.77
N ASP A 44 -2.65 -8.23 -12.82
CA ASP A 44 -2.66 -9.60 -12.32
C ASP A 44 -2.55 -9.68 -10.79
N ALA A 45 -1.83 -8.74 -10.20
CA ALA A 45 -1.46 -8.75 -8.78
C ALA A 45 -2.65 -8.48 -7.84
N GLU A 46 -2.69 -9.26 -6.76
CA GLU A 46 -3.75 -9.19 -5.76
C GLU A 46 -3.71 -7.90 -4.93
N ILE A 47 -2.50 -7.40 -4.64
CA ILE A 47 -2.28 -6.15 -3.88
C ILE A 47 -2.88 -4.95 -4.61
N ASP A 48 -2.72 -4.86 -5.94
CA ASP A 48 -3.27 -3.73 -6.71
C ASP A 48 -4.80 -3.68 -6.64
N ARG A 49 -5.46 -4.84 -6.63
CA ARG A 49 -6.91 -4.93 -6.48
C ARG A 49 -7.38 -4.50 -5.12
N VAL A 50 -6.71 -4.99 -4.07
CA VAL A 50 -7.04 -4.63 -2.68
C VAL A 50 -6.79 -3.14 -2.45
N CYS A 51 -5.65 -2.63 -2.91
CA CYS A 51 -5.31 -1.22 -2.83
C CYS A 51 -6.34 -0.35 -3.59
N LEU A 52 -6.71 -0.70 -4.83
CA LEU A 52 -7.74 0.04 -5.56
C LEU A 52 -9.10 -0.04 -4.85
N GLY A 53 -9.49 -1.21 -4.37
CA GLY A 53 -10.73 -1.42 -3.62
C GLY A 53 -10.78 -0.52 -2.38
N LEU A 54 -9.67 -0.43 -1.64
CA LEU A 54 -9.55 0.47 -0.49
C LEU A 54 -9.62 1.92 -0.96
N ARG A 55 -8.93 2.32 -2.02
CA ARG A 55 -8.99 3.69 -2.54
C ARG A 55 -10.40 4.13 -2.95
N MET A 56 -11.19 3.23 -3.50
CA MET A 56 -12.58 3.48 -3.88
C MET A 56 -13.54 3.58 -2.68
N THR A 57 -13.22 2.95 -1.55
CA THR A 57 -14.13 2.87 -0.40
C THR A 57 -13.70 3.75 0.77
N MET A 58 -12.40 3.78 1.06
CA MET A 58 -11.75 4.52 2.14
C MET A 58 -10.32 4.90 1.72
N GLY A 59 -10.19 5.94 0.88
CA GLY A 59 -8.90 6.42 0.36
C GLY A 59 -7.83 6.65 1.44
N TRP A 60 -8.22 7.33 2.53
CA TRP A 60 -7.33 7.60 3.66
C TRP A 60 -6.74 6.33 4.30
N LEU A 61 -7.50 5.22 4.29
CA LEU A 61 -7.07 3.96 4.86
C LEU A 61 -6.09 3.23 3.94
N ALA A 62 -6.32 3.31 2.63
CA ALA A 62 -5.36 2.82 1.64
C ALA A 62 -4.00 3.50 1.81
N GLU A 63 -4.00 4.84 1.94
CA GLU A 63 -2.79 5.64 2.13
C GLU A 63 -2.06 5.30 3.44
N ALA A 64 -2.80 5.08 4.53
CA ALA A 64 -2.21 4.70 5.81
C ALA A 64 -1.50 3.34 5.75
N ILE A 65 -2.16 2.32 5.15
CA ILE A 65 -1.59 0.98 5.00
C ILE A 65 -0.36 1.02 4.07
N GLU A 66 -0.45 1.74 2.94
CA GLU A 66 0.69 1.89 2.02
C GLU A 66 1.87 2.61 2.68
N ARG A 67 1.63 3.67 3.48
CA ARG A 67 2.69 4.33 4.25
C ARG A 67 3.36 3.38 5.24
N THR A 68 2.59 2.64 6.03
CA THR A 68 3.16 1.66 6.98
C THR A 68 3.99 0.60 6.24
N ALA A 69 3.50 0.10 5.11
CA ALA A 69 4.21 -0.87 4.29
C ALA A 69 5.53 -0.32 3.74
N LEU A 70 5.55 0.93 3.28
CA LEU A 70 6.77 1.60 2.81
C LEU A 70 7.79 1.77 3.94
N GLN A 71 7.35 2.15 5.13
CA GLN A 71 8.22 2.29 6.32
C GLN A 71 8.84 0.95 6.72
N GLU A 72 8.01 -0.09 6.86
CA GLU A 72 8.47 -1.42 7.27
C GLU A 72 9.39 -2.08 6.24
N ALA A 73 9.17 -1.83 4.95
CA ALA A 73 10.03 -2.34 3.90
C ALA A 73 11.30 -1.49 3.67
N GLY A 74 11.53 -0.44 4.47
CA GLY A 74 12.74 0.38 4.41
C GLY A 74 12.79 1.35 3.23
N TYR A 75 11.63 1.67 2.64
CA TYR A 75 11.50 2.67 1.57
C TYR A 75 11.32 4.11 2.08
N GLU A 76 11.61 4.37 3.36
CA GLU A 76 11.68 5.73 3.89
C GLU A 76 12.85 6.48 3.24
N ASN A 77 12.60 7.09 2.08
CA ASN A 77 13.20 8.31 1.48
C ASN A 77 12.96 8.33 -0.05
N ALA A 78 11.72 8.53 -0.52
CA ALA A 78 11.48 8.90 -1.92
C ALA A 78 10.85 10.28 -2.12
N GLU A 79 10.29 10.92 -1.09
CA GLU A 79 9.73 12.27 -1.19
C GLU A 79 9.98 13.05 0.11
N GLY A 80 10.94 14.00 0.08
CA GLY A 80 11.17 14.83 1.26
C GLY A 80 12.34 15.83 1.31
N GLU A 81 13.16 16.06 0.28
CA GLU A 81 14.09 17.20 0.30
C GLU A 81 14.10 17.95 -1.05
N PRO A 82 13.51 19.17 -1.14
CA PRO A 82 13.99 20.12 -2.14
C PRO A 82 15.46 20.44 -1.78
N PRO A 83 16.38 20.49 -2.77
CA PRO A 83 17.79 20.72 -2.48
C PRO A 83 17.92 22.07 -1.75
N LYS A 84 18.28 22.02 -0.47
CA LYS A 84 18.72 23.22 0.25
C LYS A 84 19.97 23.71 -0.48
N LYS A 85 19.79 24.67 -1.38
CA LYS A 85 20.88 25.49 -1.91
C LYS A 85 21.65 25.99 -0.70
N LYS A 86 22.87 25.48 -0.51
CA LYS A 86 23.85 26.11 0.37
C LYS A 86 24.14 27.48 -0.23
N ILE A 87 23.44 28.49 0.25
CA ILE A 87 23.88 29.87 0.06
C ILE A 87 25.04 30.02 1.04
N ALA A 88 26.26 29.86 0.52
CA ALA A 88 27.47 30.25 1.22
C ALA A 88 27.57 31.77 1.11
N THR A 89 27.40 32.48 2.22
CA THR A 89 28.04 33.77 2.48
C THR A 89 28.14 33.94 3.99
#